data_AF-A0A933SSB3-F1
#
_entry.id   AF-A0A933SSB3-F1
#
_cell.length_a   1.000
_cell.length_b   1.000
_cell.length_c   1.000
_cell.angle_alpha   90.00
_cell.angle_beta   90.00
_cell.angle_gamma   90.00
#
_symmetry.space_group_name_H-M   'P 1'
#
loop_
_entity.id
_entity.type
_entity.pdbx_description
1 polymer ?
#
loop_
_entity_poly.entity_id
_entity_poly.type
_entity_poly.pdbx_seq_one_letter_code
_entity_poly.pdbx_strand_id
1 'polypeptide(L)' 'MFLIQDNASYHKHPDTYAWFSKHRKYIEVFNLPPYCPELNGAEKIWWHARSCATHNR' A
#
# COMPACT_ATOMS: atom_id res chain seq x y z
N MET A 1 8.22 -8.27 -9.73
CA MET A 1 8.01 -7.01 -8.97
C MET A 1 7.20 -7.34 -7.74
N PHE A 2 7.55 -6.76 -6.58
CA PHE A 2 6.83 -6.98 -5.33
C PHE A 2 5.95 -5.77 -5.02
N LEU A 3 4.67 -6.02 -4.78
CA LEU A 3 3.70 -5.01 -4.35
C LEU A 3 3.33 -5.29 -2.89
N ILE A 4 3.70 -4.37 -2.00
CA ILE A 4 3.32 -4.41 -0.59
C ILE A 4 2.19 -3.40 -0.40
N GLN A 5 1.04 -3.85 0.09
CA GLN A 5 -0.12 -2.99 0.29
C GLN A 5 -0.77 -3.23 1.65
N ASP A 6 -1.48 -2.22 2.15
CA ASP A 6 -2.30 -2.36 3.34
C ASP A 6 -3.64 -3.05 3.01
N ASN A 7 -4.44 -3.29 4.04
CA ASN A 7 -5.64 -4.11 3.95
C ASN A 7 -6.92 -3.30 3.64
N ALA A 8 -6.79 -2.08 3.12
CA ALA A 8 -7.90 -1.20 2.78
C ALA A 8 -8.93 -1.89 1.87
N SER A 9 -10.21 -1.59 2.09
CA SER A 9 -11.33 -2.32 1.49
C SER A 9 -11.30 -2.36 -0.04
N TYR A 10 -10.75 -1.33 -0.70
CA TYR A 10 -10.64 -1.27 -2.16
C TYR A 10 -9.55 -2.20 -2.74
N HIS A 11 -8.53 -2.56 -1.96
CA HIS A 11 -7.55 -3.58 -2.35
C HIS A 11 -8.15 -4.98 -2.41
N LYS A 12 -9.32 -5.17 -1.80
CA LYS A 12 -10.03 -6.45 -1.73
C LYS A 12 -11.15 -6.59 -2.75
N HIS A 13 -11.32 -5.62 -3.65
CA HIS A 13 -12.35 -5.69 -4.68
C HIS A 13 -12.08 -6.89 -5.61
N PRO A 14 -13.12 -7.66 -6.02
CA PRO A 14 -12.95 -8.81 -6.91
C PRO A 14 -12.22 -8.46 -8.20
N ASP A 15 -12.49 -7.28 -8.78
CA ASP A 15 -11.80 -6.82 -10.00
C ASP A 15 -10.29 -6.64 -9.80
N THR A 16 -9.90 -6.11 -8.63
CA THR A 16 -8.51 -5.91 -8.26
C THR A 16 -7.79 -7.27 -8.14
N TYR A 17 -8.42 -8.26 -7.49
CA TYR A 17 -7.88 -9.62 -7.40
C TYR A 17 -7.81 -10.32 -8.76
N ALA A 18 -8.82 -10.16 -9.62
CA ALA A 18 -8.83 -10.71 -10.96
C ALA A 18 -7.67 -10.14 -11.80
N TRP A 19 -7.43 -8.83 -11.72
CA TRP A 19 -6.31 -8.19 -12.39
C TRP A 19 -4.97 -8.70 -11.86
N PHE A 20 -4.80 -8.82 -10.54
CA PHE A 20 -3.58 -9.38 -9.96
C PHE A 20 -3.35 -10.82 -10.41
N SER A 21 -4.39 -11.65 -10.43
CA SER A 21 -4.33 -13.04 -10.90
C SER A 21 -3.79 -13.12 -12.34
N LYS A 22 -4.32 -12.28 -13.24
CA LYS A 22 -3.89 -12.19 -14.64
C LYS A 22 -2.42 -11.77 -14.80
N HIS A 23 -1.88 -10.99 -13.85
CA HIS A 23 -0.52 -10.45 -13.90
C HIS A 23 0.45 -11.11 -12.92
N ARG A 24 0.09 -12.26 -12.30
CA ARG A 24 0.94 -12.99 -11.32
C ARG A 24 2.34 -13.32 -11.81
N LYS A 25 2.53 -13.44 -13.13
CA LYS A 25 3.85 -13.67 -13.75
C LYS A 25 4.83 -12.50 -13.53
N TYR A 26 4.30 -11.29 -13.33
CA TYR A 26 5.10 -10.06 -13.22
C TYR A 26 5.04 -9.45 -11.81
N ILE A 27 3.92 -9.65 -11.12
CA ILE A 27 3.63 -9.00 -9.83
C ILE A 27 3.26 -10.06 -8.80
N GLU A 28 3.96 -10.01 -7.67
CA GLU A 28 3.63 -10.74 -6.47
C GLU A 28 3.18 -9.76 -5.39
N VAL A 29 1.99 -10.01 -4.81
CA VAL A 29 1.29 -9.08 -3.92
C VAL A 29 1.34 -9.61 -2.49
N PHE A 30 1.85 -8.78 -1.58
CA PHE A 30 1.88 -9.03 -0.14
C PHE A 30 0.95 -8.07 0.57
N ASN A 31 -0.03 -8.61 1.29
CA ASN A 31 -0.92 -7.81 2.13
C ASN A 31 -0.34 -7.74 3.54
N LEU A 32 -0.26 -6.53 4.10
CA LEU A 32 0.18 -6.32 5.47
C LEU A 32 -0.88 -6.81 6.47
N PRO A 33 -0.46 -7.29 7.66
CA PRO A 33 -1.38 -7.60 8.73
C PRO A 33 -2.21 -6.36 9.13
N PRO A 34 -3.48 -6.57 9.55
CA PRO A 34 -4.35 -5.47 9.93
C PRO A 34 -3.78 -4.73 11.15
N TYR A 35 -3.95 -3.40 11.18
CA TYR A 35 -3.47 -2.52 12.25
C TYR A 35 -1.95 -2.55 12.49
N CYS A 36 -1.16 -2.86 11.47
CA CYS A 36 0.31 -2.76 11.50
C CYS A 36 0.83 -1.61 10.60
N PRO A 37 0.50 -0.35 10.93
CA PRO A 37 0.88 0.83 10.15
C PRO A 37 2.41 0.94 9.99
N GLU A 38 3.16 0.63 11.04
CA GLU A 38 4.63 0.65 11.06
C GLU A 38 5.34 -0.18 9.96
N LEU A 39 4.67 -1.20 9.43
CA LEU A 39 5.18 -2.06 8.35
C LEU A 39 4.92 -1.47 6.96
N ASN A 40 4.07 -0.45 6.86
CA ASN A 40 3.73 0.21 5.62
C ASN A 40 4.73 1.33 5.32
N GLY A 41 5.63 1.09 4.36
CA GLY A 41 6.63 2.07 3.93
C GLY A 41 6.02 3.41 3.46
N ALA A 42 4.77 3.42 2.97
CA ALA A 42 4.09 4.64 2.56
C ALA A 42 3.83 5.58 3.74
N GLU A 43 3.67 5.08 4.97
CA GLU A 43 3.40 5.94 6.12
C GLU A 43 4.57 6.84 6.49
N LYS A 44 5.81 6.37 6.33
CA LYS A 44 6.99 7.21 6.53
C LYS A 44 7.01 8.36 5.53
N ILE A 45 6.61 8.10 4.29
CA ILE A 45 6.48 9.13 3.25
C ILE A 45 5.38 10.13 3.64
N TRP A 46 4.23 9.65 4.10
CA TRP A 46 3.14 10.50 4.58
C TRP A 46 3.53 11.36 5.78
N TRP A 47 4.33 10.83 6.69
CA TRP A 47 4.86 11.61 7.81
C TRP A 47 5.78 12.73 7.33
N HIS A 48 6.70 12.42 6.41
CA HIS A 48 7.57 13.42 5.81
C HIS A 48 6.78 14.49 5.04
N ALA A 49 5.82 14.07 4.22
CA ALA A 49 4.96 14.98 3.45
C ALA A 49 4.17 15.93 4.36
N ARG A 50 3.59 15.42 5.46
CA ARG A 50 2.91 16.24 6.46
C ARG A 50 3.86 17.22 7.13
N SER A 51 5.03 16.76 7.54
CA SER A 51 6.07 17.63 8.11
C SER A 51 6.38 18.77 7.14
N CYS A 52 6.72 18.49 5.88
CA CYS A 52 6.99 19.51 4.88
C CYS A 52 5.81 20.47 4.65
N ALA A 53 4.57 19.97 4.62
CA ALA A 53 3.39 20.79 4.41
C ALA A 53 3.06 21.68 5.62
N THR A 54 3.34 21.25 6.85
CA THR A 54 3.10 22.05 8.07
C THR A 54 4.20 23.05 8.37
N HIS A 55 5.38 22.91 7.77
CA HIS A 55 6.42 23.94 7.79
C HIS A 55 6.12 25.04 6.76
N ASN A 56 4.97 25.71 6.91
CA ASN A 56 4.75 27.01 6.27
C ASN A 56 5.60 28.04 7.02
N ARG A 57 6.84 28.22 6.57
CA ARG A 57 7.75 29.27 7.03
C ARG A 57 7.88 30.34 5.97
#